data_AF-A0A9D6URG5-F1
#
_entry.id   AF-A0A9D6URG5-F1
#
_cell.length_a   1.000
_cell.length_b   1.000
_cell.length_c   1.000
_cell.angle_alpha   90.00
_cell.angle_beta   90.00
_cell.angle_gamma   90.00
#
_symmetry.space_group_name_H-M   'P 1'
#
loop_
_entity.id
_entity.type
_entity.pdbx_description
1 polymer ?
#
loop_
_entity_poly.entity_id
_entity_poly.type
_entity_poly.pdbx_seq_one_letter_code
_entity_poly.pdbx_strand_id
1 'polypeptide(L)'
;MLDVATKKVTQLTFDSSPTRWNARLDWVYPEELDLGTAHWWSPDSKSIAYLQFDVSREPLYPHTDHLQVAAVSEPQRYPKAGTPNADVRVGVVAAAGGETKWMDYGETRDFLIARLHWTRDSAQVLVHRLNRVQNHLMIMAADAASGRARTIIDETDPAWINLNDDFHLLADGRILRSAEKDGFRHLYLHFKEGKEDKRLTRGEYEVSSIACVD
;
A
#
# COMPACT_ATOMS: atom_id res chain seq x y z
N MET A 1 -5.75 -19.46 -2.60
CA MET A 1 -5.29 -20.13 -1.37
C MET A 1 -4.90 -21.56 -1.70
N LEU A 2 -3.74 -22.02 -1.25
CA LEU A 2 -3.34 -23.42 -1.31
C LEU A 2 -3.19 -23.94 0.11
N ASP A 3 -4.01 -24.92 0.48
CA ASP A 3 -3.76 -25.73 1.67
C ASP A 3 -2.66 -26.74 1.33
N VAL A 4 -1.49 -26.62 1.97
CA VAL A 4 -0.31 -27.42 1.62
C VAL A 4 -0.48 -28.91 1.96
N ALA A 5 -1.17 -29.22 3.06
CA ALA A 5 -1.35 -30.60 3.53
C ALA A 5 -2.30 -31.38 2.62
N THR A 6 -3.42 -30.77 2.25
CA THR A 6 -4.47 -31.39 1.42
C THR A 6 -4.27 -31.14 -0.07
N LYS A 7 -3.36 -30.22 -0.44
CA LYS A 7 -3.19 -29.68 -1.80
C LYS A 7 -4.45 -29.01 -2.36
N LYS A 8 -5.44 -28.72 -1.53
CA LYS A 8 -6.69 -28.08 -1.96
C LYS A 8 -6.40 -26.62 -2.33
N VAL A 9 -6.76 -26.26 -3.55
CA VAL A 9 -6.73 -24.88 -4.03
C VAL A 9 -8.12 -24.27 -3.90
N THR A 10 -8.21 -23.10 -3.26
CA THR A 10 -9.42 -22.29 -3.15
C THR A 10 -9.21 -20.94 -3.82
N GLN A 11 -10.05 -20.60 -4.79
CA GLN A 11 -10.08 -19.27 -5.39
C GLN A 11 -10.74 -18.27 -4.43
N LEU A 12 -10.12 -17.10 -4.25
CA LEU A 12 -10.60 -16.08 -3.29
C LEU A 12 -11.28 -14.90 -3.97
N THR A 13 -10.87 -14.56 -5.20
CA THR A 13 -11.41 -13.43 -5.97
C THR A 13 -11.91 -13.91 -7.33
N PHE A 14 -13.06 -13.37 -7.76
CA PHE A 14 -13.79 -13.89 -8.92
C PHE A 14 -14.07 -12.84 -10.01
N ASP A 15 -13.70 -11.58 -9.78
CA ASP A 15 -14.05 -10.44 -10.63
C ASP A 15 -12.87 -9.90 -11.46
N SER A 16 -11.75 -10.63 -11.54
CA SER A 16 -10.62 -10.24 -12.39
C SER A 16 -11.03 -10.15 -13.86
N SER A 17 -10.51 -9.15 -14.55
CA SER A 17 -10.74 -8.90 -15.98
C SER A 17 -9.44 -8.41 -16.64
N PRO A 18 -9.41 -8.17 -17.97
CA PRO A 18 -8.25 -7.56 -18.63
C PRO A 18 -7.83 -6.20 -18.04
N THR A 19 -8.75 -5.49 -17.38
CA THR A 19 -8.50 -4.17 -16.77
C THR A 19 -8.69 -4.14 -15.26
N ARG A 20 -9.17 -5.22 -14.64
CA ARG A 20 -9.36 -5.30 -13.19
C ARG A 20 -8.51 -6.42 -12.63
N TRP A 21 -7.52 -6.08 -11.82
CA TRP A 21 -6.54 -7.04 -11.33
C TRP A 21 -6.62 -7.14 -9.81
N ASN A 22 -6.79 -8.36 -9.31
CA ASN A 22 -6.81 -8.66 -7.88
C ASN A 22 -5.45 -9.16 -7.43
N ALA A 23 -4.90 -8.58 -6.35
CA ALA A 23 -3.63 -8.99 -5.75
C ALA A 23 -2.45 -9.04 -6.76
N ARG A 24 -2.48 -8.15 -7.75
CA ARG A 24 -1.43 -7.96 -8.76
C ARG A 24 -1.17 -6.48 -8.90
N LEU A 25 0.10 -6.11 -8.91
CA LEU A 25 0.55 -4.74 -9.08
C LEU A 25 0.51 -4.31 -10.56
N ASP A 26 0.29 -3.03 -10.78
CA ASP A 26 0.58 -2.38 -12.05
C ASP A 26 2.09 -2.15 -12.23
N TRP A 27 2.47 -1.37 -13.25
CA TRP A 27 3.87 -1.05 -13.52
C TRP A 27 4.46 -0.04 -12.52
N VAL A 28 3.67 0.93 -12.05
CA VAL A 28 4.14 2.06 -11.22
C VAL A 28 4.52 1.60 -9.82
N TYR A 29 3.73 0.74 -9.20
CA TYR A 29 3.93 0.38 -7.80
C TYR A 29 5.27 -0.30 -7.49
N PRO A 30 5.74 -1.31 -8.26
CA PRO A 30 7.05 -1.89 -8.01
C PRO A 30 8.20 -0.95 -8.40
N GLU A 31 8.08 -0.22 -9.52
CA GLU A 31 9.17 0.61 -10.04
C GLU A 31 9.35 1.91 -9.25
N GLU A 32 8.25 2.64 -9.00
CA GLU A 32 8.29 4.02 -8.48
C GLU A 32 8.01 4.09 -6.97
N LEU A 33 7.34 3.07 -6.40
CA LEU A 33 6.99 3.04 -4.98
C LEU A 33 7.74 1.95 -4.19
N ASP A 34 8.57 1.14 -4.85
CA ASP A 34 9.26 -0.01 -4.27
C ASP A 34 8.30 -0.97 -3.51
N LEU A 35 7.09 -1.15 -4.05
CA LEU A 35 6.12 -2.08 -3.47
C LEU A 35 6.20 -3.43 -4.19
N GLY A 36 6.71 -4.46 -3.50
CA GLY A 36 6.91 -5.79 -4.08
C GLY A 36 5.71 -6.75 -4.00
N THR A 37 4.62 -6.39 -3.31
CA THR A 37 3.43 -7.25 -3.19
C THR A 37 2.13 -6.44 -3.20
N ALA A 38 1.05 -7.08 -3.65
CA ALA A 38 -0.32 -6.56 -3.61
C ALA A 38 -1.23 -7.33 -2.64
N HIS A 39 -0.66 -8.16 -1.74
CA HIS A 39 -1.41 -8.88 -0.72
C HIS A 39 -0.61 -9.12 0.57
N TRP A 40 -1.33 -9.18 1.70
CA TRP A 40 -0.78 -9.33 3.04
C TRP A 40 -1.69 -10.20 3.90
N TRP A 41 -1.11 -11.24 4.50
CA TRP A 41 -1.79 -12.07 5.49
C TRP A 41 -2.03 -11.29 6.80
N SER A 42 -3.21 -11.50 7.39
CA SER A 42 -3.45 -11.06 8.76
C SER A 42 -2.55 -11.84 9.73
N PRO A 43 -2.09 -11.24 10.84
CA PRO A 43 -1.20 -11.91 11.81
C PRO A 43 -1.75 -13.23 12.35
N ASP A 44 -3.07 -13.34 12.51
CA ASP A 44 -3.75 -14.57 12.93
C ASP A 44 -3.99 -15.60 11.79
N SER A 45 -3.50 -15.32 10.58
CA SER A 45 -3.61 -16.17 9.38
C SER A 45 -5.04 -16.48 8.92
N LYS A 46 -6.04 -15.68 9.32
CA LYS A 46 -7.44 -15.92 8.95
C LYS A 46 -7.92 -15.13 7.76
N SER A 47 -7.23 -14.04 7.40
CA SER A 47 -7.64 -13.14 6.33
C SER A 47 -6.45 -12.71 5.48
N ILE A 48 -6.75 -12.26 4.27
CA ILE A 48 -5.79 -11.62 3.37
C ILE A 48 -6.34 -10.24 3.01
N ALA A 49 -5.55 -9.20 3.27
CA ALA A 49 -5.75 -7.89 2.67
C ALA A 49 -5.09 -7.89 1.29
N TYR A 50 -5.71 -7.27 0.31
CA TYR A 50 -5.16 -7.18 -1.04
C TYR A 50 -5.54 -5.88 -1.74
N LEU A 51 -4.70 -5.45 -2.68
CA LEU A 51 -5.00 -4.36 -3.60
C LEU A 51 -5.77 -4.91 -4.80
N GLN A 52 -6.85 -4.23 -5.17
CA GLN A 52 -7.47 -4.38 -6.48
C GLN A 52 -7.19 -3.14 -7.30
N PHE A 53 -6.60 -3.34 -8.48
CA PHE A 53 -6.31 -2.30 -9.45
C PHE A 53 -7.38 -2.30 -10.55
N ASP A 54 -7.92 -1.14 -10.88
CA ASP A 54 -8.59 -0.88 -12.15
C ASP A 54 -7.68 -0.04 -13.03
N VAL A 55 -7.06 -0.70 -14.00
CA VAL A 55 -6.09 -0.14 -14.93
C VAL A 55 -6.74 0.27 -16.26
N SER A 56 -8.08 0.33 -16.35
CA SER A 56 -8.80 0.63 -17.59
C SER A 56 -8.48 2.00 -18.18
N ARG A 57 -8.11 2.97 -17.32
CA ARG A 57 -7.78 4.35 -17.69
C ARG A 57 -6.30 4.56 -18.03
N GLU A 58 -5.46 3.57 -17.76
CA GLU A 58 -4.06 3.63 -18.12
C GLU A 58 -3.89 3.45 -19.63
N PRO A 59 -3.12 4.33 -20.30
CA PRO A 59 -2.79 4.16 -21.71
C PRO A 59 -2.04 2.84 -21.96
N LEU A 60 -2.30 2.24 -23.11
CA LEU A 60 -1.44 1.17 -23.62
C LEU A 60 -0.24 1.79 -24.32
N TYR A 61 0.95 1.42 -23.87
CA TYR A 61 2.19 1.76 -24.50
C TYR A 61 2.67 0.56 -25.34
N PRO A 62 3.00 0.76 -26.63
CA PRO A 62 3.41 -0.34 -27.49
C PRO A 62 4.81 -0.81 -27.09
N HIS A 63 4.96 -2.09 -26.77
CA HIS A 63 6.25 -2.76 -26.77
C HIS A 63 6.29 -3.82 -27.87
N THR A 64 7.49 -4.21 -28.25
CA THR A 64 7.75 -5.25 -29.23
C THR A 64 8.68 -6.28 -28.62
N ASP A 65 8.24 -7.53 -28.58
CA ASP A 65 9.09 -8.67 -28.26
C ASP A 65 9.89 -9.07 -29.50
N HIS A 66 11.20 -9.01 -29.37
CA HIS A 66 12.17 -9.38 -30.41
C HIS A 66 12.84 -10.74 -30.16
N LEU A 67 12.41 -11.52 -29.16
CA LEU A 67 12.95 -12.84 -28.87
C LEU A 67 12.57 -13.89 -29.93
N GLN A 68 11.47 -13.66 -30.64
CA GLN A 68 11.00 -14.49 -31.75
C GLN A 68 11.55 -13.99 -33.10
N VAL A 69 11.65 -14.89 -34.11
CA VAL A 69 12.12 -14.53 -35.47
C VAL A 69 11.25 -13.44 -36.10
N ALA A 70 9.94 -13.54 -35.94
CA ALA A 70 9.00 -12.48 -36.26
C ALA A 70 8.65 -11.76 -34.95
N ALA A 71 8.90 -10.45 -34.91
CA ALA A 71 8.63 -9.64 -33.73
C ALA A 71 7.12 -9.63 -33.41
N VAL A 72 6.77 -9.68 -32.13
CA VAL A 72 5.39 -9.72 -31.64
C VAL A 72 5.08 -8.43 -30.88
N SER A 73 3.87 -7.90 -31.05
CA SER A 73 3.40 -6.73 -30.30
C SER A 73 2.96 -7.16 -28.90
N GLU A 74 3.56 -6.55 -27.87
CA GLU A 74 3.27 -6.81 -26.46
C GLU A 74 2.95 -5.49 -25.74
N PRO A 75 1.79 -4.88 -25.98
CA PRO A 75 1.46 -3.60 -25.36
C PRO A 75 1.31 -3.75 -23.84
N GLN A 76 1.90 -2.81 -23.10
CA GLN A 76 1.85 -2.73 -21.64
C GLN A 76 1.03 -1.53 -21.20
N ARG A 77 0.24 -1.66 -20.14
CA ARG A 77 -0.39 -0.50 -19.51
C ARG A 77 0.67 0.31 -18.79
N TYR A 78 0.80 1.58 -19.17
CA TYR A 78 1.89 2.45 -18.73
C TYR A 78 1.39 3.90 -18.61
N PRO A 79 1.16 4.38 -17.38
CA PRO A 79 0.69 5.74 -17.15
C PRO A 79 1.87 6.72 -17.27
N LYS A 80 2.05 7.31 -18.45
CA LYS A 80 3.01 8.42 -18.63
C LYS A 80 2.65 9.62 -17.74
N ALA A 81 3.64 10.46 -17.45
CA ALA A 81 3.43 11.69 -16.70
C ALA A 81 2.24 12.51 -17.26
N GLY A 82 1.34 12.94 -16.37
CA GLY A 82 0.12 13.67 -16.73
C GLY A 82 -1.06 12.80 -17.19
N THR A 83 -0.89 11.50 -17.38
CA THR A 83 -1.98 10.56 -17.71
C THR A 83 -2.55 9.91 -16.44
N PRO A 84 -3.76 9.32 -16.48
CA PRO A 84 -4.35 8.64 -15.33
C PRO A 84 -3.52 7.43 -14.87
N ASN A 85 -3.38 7.27 -13.55
CA ASN A 85 -2.95 6.01 -12.94
C ASN A 85 -4.14 5.04 -12.81
N ALA A 86 -3.84 3.80 -12.45
CA ALA A 86 -4.81 2.84 -11.96
C ALA A 86 -5.61 3.37 -10.76
N ASP A 87 -6.90 3.03 -10.71
CA ASP A 87 -7.72 3.20 -9.52
C ASP A 87 -7.48 2.03 -8.57
N VAL A 88 -7.02 2.31 -7.34
CA VAL A 88 -6.63 1.26 -6.39
C VAL A 88 -7.52 1.29 -5.16
N ARG A 89 -8.11 0.14 -4.85
CA ARG A 89 -8.89 -0.07 -3.62
C ARG A 89 -8.37 -1.26 -2.83
N VAL A 90 -8.63 -1.26 -1.52
CA VAL A 90 -8.18 -2.31 -0.60
C VAL A 90 -9.35 -3.20 -0.20
N GLY A 91 -9.19 -4.50 -0.43
CA GLY A 91 -10.13 -5.53 0.00
C GLY A 91 -9.53 -6.42 1.08
N VAL A 92 -10.38 -6.95 1.96
CA VAL A 92 -10.06 -8.01 2.92
C VAL A 92 -10.96 -9.20 2.63
N VAL A 93 -10.38 -10.38 2.45
CA VAL A 93 -11.11 -11.63 2.25
C VAL A 93 -10.64 -12.69 3.24
N ALA A 94 -11.55 -13.50 3.73
CA ALA A 94 -11.20 -14.63 4.59
C ALA A 94 -10.35 -15.65 3.81
N ALA A 95 -9.35 -16.24 4.47
CA ALA A 95 -8.49 -17.27 3.90
C ALA A 95 -9.25 -18.52 3.48
N ALA A 96 -10.39 -18.78 4.13
CA ALA A 96 -11.33 -19.86 3.81
C ALA A 96 -12.21 -19.57 2.57
N GLY A 97 -12.12 -18.36 1.99
CA GLY A 97 -13.04 -17.86 0.96
C GLY A 97 -14.24 -17.14 1.55
N GLY A 98 -15.01 -16.48 0.69
CA GLY A 98 -16.16 -15.67 1.07
C GLY A 98 -16.19 -14.34 0.33
N GLU A 99 -17.07 -13.44 0.74
CA GLU A 99 -17.16 -12.10 0.18
C GLU A 99 -16.00 -11.22 0.65
N THR A 100 -15.50 -10.37 -0.25
CA THR A 100 -14.53 -9.34 0.09
C THR A 100 -15.19 -8.21 0.87
N LYS A 101 -14.62 -7.85 2.02
CA LYS A 101 -14.89 -6.59 2.71
C LYS A 101 -14.01 -5.48 2.13
N TRP A 102 -14.61 -4.43 1.58
CA TRP A 102 -13.88 -3.28 1.05
C TRP A 102 -13.60 -2.26 2.15
N MET A 103 -12.36 -1.77 2.21
CA MET A 103 -11.95 -0.71 3.14
C MET A 103 -12.24 0.66 2.51
N ASP A 104 -12.88 1.54 3.26
CA ASP A 104 -13.27 2.87 2.82
C ASP A 104 -12.19 3.90 3.13
N TYR A 105 -11.10 3.87 2.35
CA TYR A 105 -10.04 4.89 2.41
C TYR A 105 -10.36 6.15 1.59
N GLY A 106 -11.62 6.32 1.17
CA GLY A 106 -12.07 7.44 0.35
C GLY A 106 -11.76 7.30 -1.14
N GLU A 107 -11.70 8.45 -1.84
CA GLU A 107 -11.46 8.55 -3.28
C GLU A 107 -10.15 7.86 -3.71
N THR A 108 -10.18 7.15 -4.85
CA THR A 108 -9.04 6.37 -5.34
C THR A 108 -8.26 7.06 -6.45
N ARG A 109 -8.89 7.99 -7.19
CA ARG A 109 -8.38 8.48 -8.49
C ARG A 109 -7.09 9.30 -8.40
N ASP A 110 -6.99 10.12 -7.36
CA ASP A 110 -5.88 11.05 -7.16
C ASP A 110 -4.98 10.64 -5.99
N PHE A 111 -5.01 9.35 -5.63
CA PHE A 111 -4.27 8.81 -4.50
C PHE A 111 -3.64 7.47 -4.84
N LEU A 112 -2.51 7.19 -4.20
CA LEU A 112 -1.78 5.93 -4.25
C LEU A 112 -1.80 5.27 -2.88
N ILE A 113 -1.92 3.94 -2.84
CA ILE A 113 -1.78 3.14 -1.61
C ILE A 113 -0.35 2.61 -1.56
N ALA A 114 0.57 3.40 -1.02
CA ALA A 114 2.01 3.15 -1.09
C ALA A 114 2.49 2.01 -0.18
N ARG A 115 1.83 1.79 0.96
CA ARG A 115 2.15 0.72 1.92
C ARG A 115 0.86 0.21 2.56
N LEU A 116 0.87 -1.04 3.02
CA LEU A 116 -0.21 -1.65 3.78
C LEU A 116 0.35 -2.46 4.95
N HIS A 117 -0.28 -2.32 6.12
CA HIS A 117 0.08 -3.03 7.33
C HIS A 117 -1.17 -3.59 8.01
N TRP A 118 -1.03 -4.73 8.68
CA TRP A 118 -2.06 -5.22 9.61
C TRP A 118 -1.71 -4.79 11.04
N THR A 119 -2.73 -4.49 11.85
CA THR A 119 -2.54 -4.46 13.30
C THR A 119 -2.26 -5.86 13.83
N ARG A 120 -1.50 -5.96 14.92
CA ARG A 120 -1.10 -7.25 15.52
C ARG A 120 -2.28 -8.14 15.92
N ASP A 121 -3.40 -7.54 16.26
CA ASP A 121 -4.66 -8.22 16.63
C ASP A 121 -5.53 -8.60 15.42
N SER A 122 -5.06 -8.37 14.19
CA SER A 122 -5.80 -8.56 12.94
C SER A 122 -7.09 -7.73 12.81
N ALA A 123 -7.32 -6.75 13.68
CA ALA A 123 -8.58 -6.00 13.70
C ALA A 123 -8.63 -4.89 12.66
N GLN A 124 -7.48 -4.30 12.31
CA GLN A 124 -7.40 -3.17 11.38
C GLN A 124 -6.35 -3.38 10.31
N VAL A 125 -6.65 -2.82 9.14
CA VAL A 125 -5.69 -2.61 8.05
C VAL A 125 -5.28 -1.14 8.08
N LEU A 126 -3.99 -0.88 8.02
CA LEU A 126 -3.42 0.46 7.90
C LEU A 126 -2.85 0.64 6.50
N VAL A 127 -2.97 1.84 5.94
CA VAL A 127 -2.39 2.19 4.64
C VAL A 127 -1.66 3.52 4.69
N HIS A 128 -0.61 3.64 3.89
CA HIS A 128 -0.01 4.91 3.51
C HIS A 128 -0.70 5.40 2.25
N ARG A 129 -1.57 6.40 2.37
CA ARG A 129 -2.33 7.01 1.28
C ARG A 129 -1.66 8.31 0.87
N LEU A 130 -1.00 8.29 -0.28
CA LEU A 130 -0.24 9.41 -0.83
C LEU A 130 -1.03 10.09 -1.95
N ASN A 131 -1.13 11.41 -1.96
CA ASN A 131 -1.79 12.11 -3.07
C ASN A 131 -0.99 12.01 -4.38
N ARG A 132 -1.63 12.29 -5.52
CA ARG A 132 -1.03 12.21 -6.86
C ARG A 132 0.22 13.08 -7.03
N VAL A 133 0.27 14.22 -6.33
CA VAL A 133 1.41 15.16 -6.33
C VAL A 133 2.57 14.68 -5.45
N GLN A 134 2.32 13.69 -4.60
CA GLN A 134 3.28 13.08 -3.68
C GLN A 134 3.84 14.04 -2.62
N ASN A 135 3.00 14.96 -2.14
CA ASN A 135 3.36 15.93 -1.11
C ASN A 135 2.38 15.93 0.09
N HIS A 136 1.41 15.02 0.08
CA HIS A 136 0.45 14.82 1.17
C HIS A 136 0.29 13.32 1.45
N LEU A 137 0.80 12.88 2.60
CA LEU A 137 0.71 11.51 3.08
C LEU A 137 -0.28 11.45 4.24
N MET A 138 -1.28 10.60 4.10
CA MET A 138 -2.16 10.18 5.18
C MET A 138 -1.85 8.74 5.55
N ILE A 139 -1.61 8.47 6.83
CA ILE A 139 -1.70 7.10 7.33
C ILE A 139 -3.12 6.92 7.83
N MET A 140 -3.84 5.95 7.27
CA MET A 140 -5.23 5.66 7.59
C MET A 140 -5.38 4.26 8.15
N ALA A 141 -6.34 4.06 9.06
CA ALA A 141 -6.65 2.76 9.64
C ALA A 141 -8.13 2.42 9.41
N ALA A 142 -8.40 1.27 8.78
CA ALA A 142 -9.73 0.74 8.56
C ALA A 142 -10.00 -0.52 9.40
N ASP A 143 -11.19 -0.59 9.99
CA ASP A 143 -11.68 -1.77 10.69
C ASP A 143 -11.99 -2.90 9.69
N ALA A 144 -11.34 -4.05 9.84
CA ALA A 144 -11.39 -5.13 8.85
C ALA A 144 -12.79 -5.77 8.73
N ALA A 145 -13.64 -5.66 9.75
CA ALA A 145 -14.98 -6.21 9.75
C ALA A 145 -16.02 -5.28 9.09
N SER A 146 -15.95 -3.98 9.40
CA SER A 146 -16.91 -2.97 8.93
C SER A 146 -16.44 -2.21 7.69
N GLY A 147 -15.15 -2.16 7.43
CA GLY A 147 -14.53 -1.39 6.34
C GLY A 147 -14.37 0.10 6.63
N ARG A 148 -14.88 0.61 7.76
CA ARG A 148 -14.81 2.04 8.08
C ARG A 148 -13.37 2.45 8.38
N ALA A 149 -12.90 3.49 7.72
CA ALA A 149 -11.57 4.04 7.95
C ALA A 149 -11.58 5.41 8.64
N ARG A 150 -10.41 5.78 9.16
CA ARG A 150 -10.11 7.11 9.68
C ARG A 150 -8.62 7.41 9.49
N THR A 151 -8.28 8.69 9.38
CA THR A 151 -6.89 9.16 9.34
C THR A 151 -6.31 9.14 10.75
N ILE A 152 -5.12 8.56 10.89
CA ILE A 152 -4.36 8.53 12.15
C ILE A 152 -3.18 9.51 12.14
N ILE A 153 -2.55 9.69 10.98
CA ILE A 153 -1.47 10.66 10.75
C ILE A 153 -1.77 11.38 9.43
N ASP A 154 -1.56 12.69 9.43
CA ASP A 154 -1.73 13.58 8.28
C ASP A 154 -0.47 14.44 8.16
N GLU A 155 0.27 14.28 7.08
CA GLU A 155 1.58 14.90 6.86
C GLU A 155 1.66 15.54 5.48
N THR A 156 2.07 16.81 5.45
CA THR A 156 2.32 17.55 4.22
C THR A 156 3.75 18.05 4.17
N ASP A 157 4.30 18.08 2.95
CA ASP A 157 5.60 18.68 2.67
C ASP A 157 5.45 19.71 1.53
N PRO A 158 6.09 20.90 1.60
CA PRO A 158 6.06 21.88 0.52
C PRO A 158 6.68 21.39 -0.80
N ALA A 159 7.61 20.44 -0.74
CA ALA A 159 8.29 19.84 -1.86
C ALA A 159 7.66 18.47 -2.21
N TRP A 160 8.03 17.42 -1.50
CA TRP A 160 7.51 16.05 -1.69
C TRP A 160 7.74 15.19 -0.44
N ILE A 161 7.04 14.06 -0.35
CA ILE A 161 7.20 13.06 0.71
C ILE A 161 8.06 11.91 0.19
N ASN A 162 9.22 11.69 0.80
CA ASN A 162 10.03 10.50 0.56
C ASN A 162 9.42 9.27 1.25
N LEU A 163 8.93 8.31 0.47
CA LEU A 163 8.50 7.02 0.99
C LEU A 163 9.69 6.23 1.55
N ASN A 164 9.45 5.47 2.62
CA ASN A 164 10.44 4.62 3.27
C ASN A 164 9.74 3.46 4.00
N ASP A 165 10.54 2.53 4.51
CA ASP A 165 10.07 1.34 5.22
C ASP A 165 10.29 1.43 6.74
N ASP A 166 10.47 2.63 7.30
CA ASP A 166 10.71 2.85 8.73
C ASP A 166 9.43 2.73 9.59
N PHE A 167 8.29 2.35 9.00
CA PHE A 167 7.03 2.21 9.72
C PHE A 167 7.01 0.92 10.56
N HIS A 168 6.96 1.08 11.88
CA HIS A 168 6.83 -0.01 12.82
C HIS A 168 5.66 0.21 13.78
N LEU A 169 4.67 -0.68 13.75
CA LEU A 169 3.63 -0.75 14.76
C LEU A 169 4.16 -1.49 15.99
N LEU A 170 4.21 -0.82 17.14
CA LEU A 170 4.71 -1.35 18.41
C LEU A 170 3.65 -2.13 19.18
N ALA A 171 4.06 -2.91 20.18
CA ALA A 171 3.19 -3.90 20.84
C ALA A 171 2.04 -3.25 21.63
N ASP A 172 2.27 -2.01 22.08
CA ASP A 172 1.30 -1.19 22.80
C ASP A 172 0.49 -0.25 21.88
N GLY A 173 0.58 -0.45 20.56
CA GLY A 173 -0.16 0.31 19.56
C GLY A 173 0.46 1.65 19.16
N ARG A 174 1.63 2.01 19.72
CA ARG A 174 2.40 3.16 19.23
C ARG A 174 2.97 2.88 17.84
N ILE A 175 3.28 3.92 17.08
CA ILE A 175 3.89 3.81 15.76
C ILE A 175 5.24 4.53 15.80
N LEU A 176 6.32 3.80 15.53
CA LEU A 176 7.61 4.38 15.16
C LEU A 176 7.61 4.59 13.65
N ARG A 177 8.09 5.77 13.22
CA ARG A 177 8.24 6.12 11.80
C ARG A 177 9.34 7.17 11.65
N SER A 178 9.75 7.44 10.42
CA SER A 178 10.52 8.64 10.10
C SER A 178 9.67 9.69 9.38
N ALA A 179 10.16 10.94 9.40
CA ALA A 179 9.64 12.07 8.61
C ALA A 179 10.69 13.18 8.49
N GLU A 180 10.48 14.07 7.51
CA GLU A 180 11.38 15.17 7.16
C GLU A 180 10.84 16.54 7.63
N LYS A 181 10.10 16.58 8.74
CA LYS A 181 9.35 17.76 9.22
C LYS A 181 10.20 19.03 9.41
N ASP A 182 11.51 18.92 9.57
CA ASP A 182 12.43 20.06 9.69
C ASP A 182 13.53 20.06 8.61
N GLY A 183 13.28 19.41 7.48
CA GLY A 183 14.20 19.32 6.34
C GLY A 183 15.25 18.22 6.48
N PHE A 184 15.23 17.45 7.58
CA PHE A 184 16.07 16.28 7.77
C PHE A 184 15.21 15.08 8.19
N ARG A 185 15.51 13.89 7.69
CA ARG A 185 14.82 12.65 8.09
C ARG A 185 15.15 12.31 9.54
N HIS A 186 14.15 12.36 10.42
CA HIS A 186 14.26 12.02 11.84
C HIS A 186 13.21 11.02 12.27
N LEU A 187 13.46 10.33 13.40
CA LEU A 187 12.54 9.35 13.97
C LEU A 187 11.51 10.01 14.88
N TYR A 188 10.27 9.54 14.77
CA TYR A 188 9.10 10.03 15.49
C TYR A 188 8.32 8.85 16.06
N LEU A 189 7.80 9.04 17.27
CA LEU A 189 6.95 8.08 17.95
C LEU A 189 5.54 8.66 18.12
N HIS A 190 4.59 8.08 17.40
CA HIS A 190 3.18 8.40 17.49
C HIS A 190 2.50 7.52 18.54
N PHE A 191 1.71 8.10 19.44
CA PHE A 191 1.12 7.36 20.55
C PHE A 191 -0.29 6.87 20.27
N LYS A 192 -1.20 7.81 19.99
CA LYS A 192 -2.62 7.61 19.69
C LYS A 192 -3.12 8.86 18.96
N GLU A 193 -4.23 8.72 18.25
CA GLU A 193 -4.92 9.80 17.54
C GLU A 193 -4.97 11.12 18.30
N GLY A 194 -4.65 12.22 17.60
CA GLY A 194 -4.78 13.58 18.11
C GLY A 194 -3.65 14.07 19.01
N LYS A 195 -2.55 13.31 19.17
CA LYS A 195 -1.34 13.78 19.88
C LYS A 195 -0.19 14.01 18.90
N GLU A 196 0.57 15.07 19.13
CA GLU A 196 1.83 15.32 18.42
C GLU A 196 2.81 14.16 18.65
N ASP A 197 3.53 13.80 17.58
CA ASP A 197 4.54 12.77 17.63
C ASP A 197 5.69 13.19 18.56
N LYS A 198 6.17 12.28 19.43
CA LYS A 198 7.41 12.51 20.15
C LYS A 198 8.58 12.31 19.20
N ARG A 199 9.30 13.38 18.90
CA ARG A 199 10.56 13.33 18.17
C ARG A 199 11.64 12.61 18.98
N LEU A 200 12.29 11.62 18.38
CA LEU A 200 13.31 10.78 19.03
C LEU A 200 14.74 11.20 18.67
N THR A 201 14.96 11.66 17.43
CA THR A 201 16.28 12.14 16.94
C THR A 201 16.19 13.61 16.50
N ARG A 202 17.28 14.37 16.58
CA ARG A 202 17.32 15.78 16.19
C ARG A 202 18.73 16.24 15.79
N GLY A 203 18.82 17.18 14.87
CA GLY A 203 20.07 17.81 14.44
C GLY A 203 20.10 18.02 12.92
N GLU A 204 21.16 18.66 12.45
CA GLU A 204 21.43 18.90 11.02
C GLU A 204 22.06 17.65 10.38
N TYR A 205 21.36 16.52 10.49
CA TYR A 205 21.72 15.24 9.90
C TYR A 205 20.48 14.39 9.68
N GLU A 206 20.56 13.42 8.78
CA GLU A 206 19.48 12.50 8.49
C GLU A 206 19.73 11.12 9.11
N VAL A 207 18.65 10.51 9.60
CA VAL A 207 18.63 9.09 9.94
C VAL A 207 18.62 8.29 8.63
N SER A 208 19.65 7.48 8.42
CA SER A 208 19.79 6.67 7.21
C SER A 208 18.94 5.40 7.24
N SER A 209 18.91 4.69 8.37
CA SER A 209 18.12 3.47 8.55
C SER A 209 17.89 3.13 10.03
N ILE A 210 16.86 2.33 10.28
CA ILE A 210 16.60 1.68 11.58
C ILE A 210 17.19 0.27 11.53
N ALA A 211 18.17 -0.02 12.37
CA ALA A 211 18.80 -1.35 12.40
C ALA A 211 17.92 -2.42 13.06
N CYS A 212 17.19 -2.05 14.11
CA CYS A 212 16.30 -2.94 14.86
C CYS A 212 15.30 -2.12 15.69
N VAL A 213 14.15 -2.73 15.99
CA VAL A 213 13.16 -2.26 16.97
C VAL A 213 12.78 -3.46 17.84
N ASP A 214 12.96 -3.35 19.15
CA ASP A 214 12.73 -4.41 20.13
C ASP A 214 11.61 -4.09 21.15
#